data_AF-A0A9F5N293-F1
#
_entry.id   AF-A0A9F5N293-F1
#
_cell.length_a   1.000
_cell.length_b   1.000
_cell.length_c   1.000
_cell.angle_alpha   90.00
_cell.angle_beta   90.00
_cell.angle_gamma   90.00
#
_symmetry.space_group_name_H-M   'P 1'
#
loop_
_entity.id
_entity.type
_entity.pdbx_description
1 polymer ?
#
loop_
_entity_poly.entity_id
_entity_poly.type
_entity_poly.pdbx_seq_one_letter_code
_entity_poly.pdbx_strand_id
1 'polypeptide(L)'
;VSTPEKHVNLVQVLEKKTKEEIKHIDTTGTPKTTYYQLALDTLALCVENSPECERAASVLADTALDKRFQFQGHFSVDTAAMASLALFCVYEGRVSSQESELIGTLQNALGVTTKEILNAQQKNGILGNIYSTGLAVQALSVTSAFYSPTAWNCEKTLKEVLDQVTRGTFSPPADASQILPSLVGKTYLDVRGLTCSSENVTVHYKVRNRLIGPHFKFSITVKVPKGSVLLAVLEAAQQANPSKFSFQTE
;
A
#
# COMPACT_ATOMS: atom_id res chain seq x y z
N VAL A 1 -18.04 -0.41 -18.03
CA VAL A 1 -18.44 -1.75 -17.55
C VAL A 1 -19.34 -1.50 -16.35
N SER A 2 -20.64 -1.76 -16.51
CA SER A 2 -21.65 -1.44 -15.50
C SER A 2 -22.45 -2.72 -15.28
N THR A 3 -22.42 -3.26 -14.06
CA THR A 3 -23.30 -4.37 -13.69
C THR A 3 -24.72 -3.83 -13.45
N PRO A 4 -25.75 -4.70 -13.46
CA PRO A 4 -27.14 -4.31 -13.23
C PRO A 4 -27.40 -3.52 -11.92
N GLU A 5 -26.45 -3.54 -10.98
CA GLU A 5 -26.54 -2.88 -9.67
C GLU A 5 -25.83 -1.50 -9.59
N LYS A 6 -25.43 -0.89 -10.71
CA LYS A 6 -24.61 0.35 -10.73
C LYS A 6 -23.25 0.22 -10.02
N HIS A 7 -22.76 -1.00 -9.75
CA HIS A 7 -21.42 -1.21 -9.22
C HIS A 7 -20.40 -1.27 -10.36
N VAL A 8 -19.36 -0.44 -10.27
CA VAL A 8 -18.20 -0.48 -11.17
C VAL A 8 -17.26 -1.56 -10.66
N ASN A 9 -16.99 -2.58 -11.48
CA ASN A 9 -15.94 -3.55 -11.18
C ASN A 9 -14.57 -2.91 -11.45
N LEU A 10 -13.92 -2.42 -10.40
CA LEU A 10 -12.64 -1.73 -10.50
C LEU A 10 -11.50 -2.65 -10.93
N VAL A 11 -11.55 -3.94 -10.58
CA VAL A 11 -10.55 -4.93 -11.03
C VAL A 11 -10.59 -5.06 -12.54
N GLN A 12 -11.78 -5.23 -13.14
CA GLN A 12 -11.93 -5.29 -14.60
C GLN A 12 -11.52 -4.00 -15.31
N VAL A 13 -11.73 -2.85 -14.67
CA VAL A 13 -11.26 -1.57 -15.20
C VAL A 13 -9.73 -1.51 -15.17
N LEU A 14 -9.11 -1.97 -14.09
CA LEU A 14 -7.66 -2.04 -13.95
C LEU A 14 -7.06 -3.01 -14.97
N GLU A 15 -7.58 -4.23 -15.09
CA GLU A 15 -7.19 -5.23 -16.09
C GLU A 15 -7.17 -4.64 -17.51
N LYS A 16 -8.22 -3.89 -17.87
CA LYS A 16 -8.32 -3.22 -19.17
C LYS A 16 -7.22 -2.16 -19.34
N LYS A 17 -7.00 -1.32 -18.32
CA LYS A 17 -5.97 -0.26 -18.35
C LYS A 17 -4.57 -0.84 -18.43
N THR A 18 -4.28 -1.89 -17.67
CA THR A 18 -3.00 -2.60 -17.70
C THR A 18 -2.74 -3.23 -19.07
N LYS A 19 -3.76 -3.85 -19.70
CA LYS A 19 -3.66 -4.36 -21.08
C LYS A 19 -3.39 -3.25 -22.09
N GLU A 20 -4.04 -2.10 -21.93
CA GLU A 20 -3.81 -0.91 -22.77
C GLU A 20 -2.39 -0.35 -22.61
N GLU A 21 -1.81 -0.47 -21.41
CA GLU A 21 -0.43 -0.07 -21.15
C GLU A 21 0.59 -1.01 -21.76
N ILE A 22 0.43 -2.32 -21.53
CA ILE A 22 1.30 -3.34 -22.12
C ILE A 22 1.29 -3.24 -23.64
N LYS A 23 0.11 -3.08 -24.26
CA LYS A 23 0.02 -2.87 -25.72
C LYS A 23 0.80 -1.65 -26.19
N HIS A 24 0.86 -0.59 -25.38
CA HIS A 24 1.64 0.59 -25.74
C HIS A 24 3.13 0.32 -25.65
N ILE A 25 3.59 -0.33 -24.58
CA ILE A 25 4.99 -0.77 -24.42
C ILE A 25 5.41 -1.66 -25.60
N ASP A 26 4.58 -2.62 -25.99
CA ASP A 26 4.83 -3.51 -27.13
C ASP A 26 5.00 -2.73 -28.46
N THR A 27 4.35 -1.56 -28.58
CA THR A 27 4.33 -0.76 -29.81
C THR A 27 5.41 0.31 -29.84
N THR A 28 5.65 1.01 -28.73
CA THR A 28 6.51 2.19 -28.65
C THR A 28 7.79 1.94 -27.87
N GLY A 29 7.87 0.81 -27.17
CA GLY A 29 8.93 0.49 -26.22
C GLY A 29 8.72 1.11 -24.84
N THR A 30 7.83 2.09 -24.64
CA THR A 30 7.67 2.79 -23.33
C THR A 30 6.21 2.76 -22.85
N PRO A 31 5.95 2.87 -21.54
CA PRO A 31 4.59 3.00 -21.01
C PRO A 31 3.97 4.34 -21.42
N LYS A 32 2.63 4.41 -21.52
CA LYS A 32 1.87 5.67 -21.67
C LYS A 32 2.00 6.52 -20.41
N THR A 33 2.10 5.85 -19.27
CA THR A 33 2.30 6.43 -17.94
C THR A 33 3.75 6.26 -17.51
N THR A 34 4.03 5.36 -16.57
CA THR A 34 5.37 5.03 -16.07
C THR A 34 5.44 3.56 -15.68
N TYR A 35 6.65 3.00 -15.61
CA TYR A 35 6.83 1.64 -15.08
C TYR A 35 6.46 1.54 -13.60
N TYR A 36 6.51 2.65 -12.85
CA TYR A 36 6.00 2.71 -11.47
C TYR A 36 4.48 2.45 -11.43
N GLN A 37 3.71 3.04 -12.35
CA GLN A 37 2.28 2.79 -12.43
C GLN A 37 1.96 1.39 -12.93
N LEU A 38 2.71 0.85 -13.91
CA LEU A 38 2.57 -0.55 -14.31
C LEU A 38 2.87 -1.52 -13.16
N ALA A 39 3.85 -1.20 -12.31
CA ALA A 39 4.16 -1.96 -11.12
C ALA A 39 3.04 -1.89 -10.08
N LEU A 40 2.45 -0.71 -9.86
CA LEU A 40 1.26 -0.56 -9.01
C LEU A 40 0.06 -1.38 -9.53
N ASP A 41 -0.22 -1.30 -10.83
CA ASP A 41 -1.26 -2.09 -11.49
C ASP A 41 -1.04 -3.58 -11.24
N THR A 42 0.18 -4.06 -11.49
CA THR A 42 0.55 -5.47 -11.32
C THR A 42 0.39 -5.92 -9.87
N LEU A 43 0.86 -5.12 -8.91
CA LEU A 43 0.73 -5.39 -7.48
C LEU A 43 -0.75 -5.46 -7.08
N ALA A 44 -1.57 -4.49 -7.48
CA ALA A 44 -2.99 -4.47 -7.14
C ALA A 44 -3.75 -5.66 -7.75
N LEU A 45 -3.54 -5.97 -9.04
CA LEU A 45 -4.15 -7.15 -9.69
C LEU A 45 -3.74 -8.45 -8.99
N CYS A 46 -2.50 -8.55 -8.58
CA CYS A 46 -1.95 -9.70 -7.88
C CYS A 46 -2.49 -9.83 -6.44
N VAL A 47 -2.78 -8.72 -5.75
CA VAL A 47 -3.49 -8.72 -4.45
C VAL A 47 -4.94 -9.20 -4.62
N GLU A 48 -5.58 -8.81 -5.72
CA GLU A 48 -6.96 -9.20 -6.07
C GLU A 48 -7.07 -10.58 -6.74
N ASN A 49 -5.97 -11.34 -6.84
CA ASN A 49 -5.89 -12.66 -7.50
C ASN A 49 -6.37 -12.66 -8.96
N SER A 50 -6.19 -11.55 -9.68
CA SER A 50 -6.48 -11.46 -11.11
C SER A 50 -5.36 -12.13 -11.94
N PRO A 51 -5.69 -13.02 -12.89
CA PRO A 51 -4.69 -13.68 -13.74
C PRO A 51 -3.99 -12.72 -14.71
N GLU A 52 -4.52 -11.51 -14.92
CA GLU A 52 -3.86 -10.48 -15.71
C GLU A 52 -2.55 -10.00 -15.11
N CYS A 53 -2.34 -10.17 -13.80
CA CYS A 53 -1.09 -9.81 -13.14
C CYS A 53 0.12 -10.56 -13.73
N GLU A 54 -0.07 -11.76 -14.27
CA GLU A 54 1.01 -12.58 -14.79
C GLU A 54 1.68 -11.95 -16.02
N ARG A 55 0.85 -11.47 -16.95
CA ARG A 55 1.34 -10.81 -18.17
C ARG A 55 2.05 -9.51 -17.82
N ALA A 56 1.49 -8.74 -16.89
CA ALA A 56 2.08 -7.48 -16.45
C ALA A 56 3.40 -7.70 -15.71
N ALA A 57 3.48 -8.75 -14.87
CA ALA A 57 4.70 -9.14 -14.18
C ALA A 57 5.80 -9.61 -15.14
N SER A 58 5.46 -10.36 -16.20
CA SER A 58 6.42 -10.73 -17.24
C SER A 58 7.06 -9.49 -17.89
N VAL A 59 6.23 -8.51 -18.29
CA VAL A 59 6.72 -7.26 -18.89
C VAL A 59 7.60 -6.46 -17.92
N LEU A 60 7.22 -6.40 -16.63
CA LEU A 60 8.04 -5.75 -15.61
C LEU A 60 9.37 -6.48 -15.38
N ALA A 61 9.36 -7.80 -15.41
CA ALA A 61 10.56 -8.61 -15.26
C ALA A 61 11.54 -8.38 -16.41
N ASP A 62 11.06 -8.41 -17.65
CA ASP A 62 11.87 -8.10 -18.83
C ASP A 62 12.44 -6.66 -18.74
N THR A 63 11.60 -5.70 -18.34
CA THR A 63 12.01 -4.31 -18.14
C THR A 63 13.11 -4.17 -17.07
N ALA A 64 13.03 -4.95 -15.99
CA ALA A 64 14.04 -4.99 -14.95
C ALA A 64 15.36 -5.58 -15.45
N LEU A 65 15.29 -6.71 -16.18
CA LEU A 65 16.47 -7.38 -16.74
C LEU A 65 17.18 -6.50 -17.78
N ASP A 66 16.43 -5.73 -18.55
CA ASP A 66 16.95 -4.73 -19.49
C ASP A 66 17.41 -3.42 -18.81
N LYS A 67 17.27 -3.30 -17.48
CA LYS A 67 17.66 -2.13 -16.66
C LYS A 67 16.98 -0.82 -17.09
N ARG A 68 15.70 -0.91 -17.43
CA ARG A 68 14.91 0.18 -18.01
C ARG A 68 14.11 0.99 -17.00
N PHE A 69 14.27 0.72 -15.71
CA PHE A 69 13.70 1.53 -14.62
C PHE A 69 14.45 2.84 -14.44
N GLN A 70 14.45 3.67 -15.48
CA GLN A 70 15.16 4.92 -15.54
C GLN A 70 14.19 6.09 -15.72
N PHE A 71 14.47 7.19 -15.03
CA PHE A 71 13.82 8.48 -15.21
C PHE A 71 14.89 9.52 -15.51
N GLN A 72 14.76 10.22 -16.65
CA GLN A 72 15.75 11.21 -17.11
C GLN A 72 17.19 10.66 -17.18
N GLY A 73 17.35 9.38 -17.55
CA GLY A 73 18.66 8.72 -17.64
C GLY A 73 19.25 8.26 -16.31
N HIS A 74 18.53 8.41 -15.20
CA HIS A 74 18.94 7.95 -13.88
C HIS A 74 18.04 6.81 -13.38
N PHE A 75 18.64 5.84 -12.69
CA PHE A 75 17.90 4.75 -12.05
C PHE A 75 16.88 5.29 -11.03
N SER A 76 15.65 4.80 -11.09
CA SER A 76 14.56 5.17 -10.17
C SER A 76 14.38 4.09 -9.11
N VAL A 77 14.81 4.40 -7.88
CA VAL A 77 14.61 3.52 -6.72
C VAL A 77 13.13 3.28 -6.45
N ASP A 78 12.28 4.31 -6.59
CA ASP A 78 10.82 4.18 -6.40
C ASP A 78 10.21 3.15 -7.37
N THR A 79 10.61 3.23 -8.65
CA THR A 79 10.13 2.31 -9.69
C THR A 79 10.60 0.89 -9.42
N ALA A 80 11.89 0.72 -9.13
CA ALA A 80 12.44 -0.60 -8.84
C ALA A 80 11.85 -1.20 -7.56
N ALA A 81 11.62 -0.40 -6.52
CA ALA A 81 11.01 -0.87 -5.27
C ALA A 81 9.56 -1.32 -5.48
N MET A 82 8.76 -0.53 -6.21
CA MET A 82 7.39 -0.91 -6.55
C MET A 82 7.36 -2.17 -7.43
N ALA A 83 8.25 -2.25 -8.42
CA ALA A 83 8.39 -3.44 -9.26
C ALA A 83 8.77 -4.66 -8.43
N SER A 84 9.70 -4.55 -7.48
CA SER A 84 10.06 -5.66 -6.58
C SER A 84 8.87 -6.15 -5.76
N LEU A 85 8.05 -5.25 -5.21
CA LEU A 85 6.83 -5.64 -4.48
C LEU A 85 5.84 -6.39 -5.39
N ALA A 86 5.61 -5.88 -6.60
CA ALA A 86 4.71 -6.49 -7.57
C ALA A 86 5.20 -7.87 -8.05
N LEU A 87 6.47 -7.97 -8.45
CA LEU A 87 7.10 -9.22 -8.90
C LEU A 87 7.10 -10.25 -7.78
N PHE A 88 7.42 -9.84 -6.55
CA PHE A 88 7.43 -10.73 -5.40
C PHE A 88 6.03 -11.28 -5.11
N CYS A 89 4.97 -10.46 -5.20
CA CYS A 89 3.63 -10.96 -4.91
C CYS A 89 3.14 -12.00 -5.92
N VAL A 90 3.56 -11.89 -7.19
CA VAL A 90 3.26 -12.88 -8.24
C VAL A 90 4.12 -14.12 -8.04
N TYR A 91 5.42 -13.94 -7.76
CA TYR A 91 6.35 -15.03 -7.47
C TYR A 91 5.87 -15.88 -6.29
N GLU A 92 5.56 -15.26 -5.14
CA GLU A 92 5.11 -15.95 -3.92
C GLU A 92 3.81 -16.73 -4.15
N GLY A 93 2.84 -16.14 -4.86
CA GLY A 93 1.57 -16.80 -5.21
C GLY A 93 1.75 -18.05 -6.09
N ARG A 94 2.92 -18.22 -6.72
CA ARG A 94 3.26 -19.29 -7.66
C ARG A 94 4.22 -20.34 -7.12
N VAL A 95 4.79 -20.16 -5.92
CA VAL A 95 5.81 -21.08 -5.35
C VAL A 95 5.33 -22.55 -5.27
N SER A 96 4.02 -22.78 -5.28
CA SER A 96 3.42 -24.13 -5.26
C SER A 96 3.19 -24.77 -6.64
N SER A 97 3.25 -24.00 -7.73
CA SER A 97 3.15 -24.51 -9.10
C SER A 97 4.54 -24.77 -9.67
N GLN A 98 4.79 -26.00 -10.16
CA GLN A 98 6.08 -26.46 -10.73
C GLN A 98 6.79 -25.42 -11.61
N GLU A 99 8.13 -25.45 -11.61
CA GLU A 99 9.04 -24.53 -12.33
C GLU A 99 8.55 -24.16 -13.73
N SER A 100 7.85 -23.04 -13.83
CA SER A 100 7.54 -22.40 -15.11
C SER A 100 8.68 -21.44 -15.46
N GLU A 101 8.92 -21.27 -16.77
CA GLU A 101 9.88 -20.29 -17.31
C GLU A 101 9.66 -18.90 -16.67
N LEU A 102 8.40 -18.52 -16.46
CA LEU A 102 8.04 -17.27 -15.79
C LEU A 102 8.60 -17.17 -14.36
N ILE A 103 8.53 -18.23 -13.53
CA ILE A 103 9.07 -18.19 -12.16
C ILE A 103 10.58 -17.89 -12.20
N GLY A 104 11.32 -18.54 -13.10
CA GLY A 104 12.75 -18.28 -13.29
C GLY A 104 13.02 -16.82 -13.69
N THR A 105 12.23 -16.29 -14.62
CA THR A 105 12.32 -14.88 -15.05
C THR A 105 12.02 -13.91 -13.91
N LEU A 106 10.97 -14.16 -13.12
CA LEU A 106 10.63 -13.34 -11.94
C LEU A 106 11.74 -13.39 -10.88
N GLN A 107 12.30 -14.58 -10.62
CA GLN A 107 13.39 -14.75 -9.66
C GLN A 107 14.65 -13.96 -10.09
N ASN A 108 15.02 -14.03 -11.37
CA ASN A 108 16.14 -13.27 -11.90
C ASN A 108 15.88 -11.76 -11.82
N ALA A 109 14.69 -11.31 -12.20
CA ALA A 109 14.31 -9.91 -12.12
C ALA A 109 14.36 -9.39 -10.68
N LEU A 110 13.82 -10.14 -9.71
CA LEU A 110 13.90 -9.81 -8.28
C LEU A 110 15.34 -9.69 -7.78
N GLY A 111 16.23 -10.57 -8.24
CA GLY A 111 17.66 -10.47 -7.94
C GLY A 111 18.30 -9.20 -8.50
N VAL A 112 17.97 -8.83 -9.75
CA VAL A 112 18.47 -7.62 -10.39
C VAL A 112 17.96 -6.37 -9.69
N THR A 113 16.65 -6.23 -9.49
CA THR A 113 16.06 -5.04 -8.86
C THR A 113 16.54 -4.86 -7.43
N THR A 114 16.64 -5.94 -6.65
CA THR A 114 17.19 -5.92 -5.29
C THR A 114 18.62 -5.38 -5.30
N LYS A 115 19.47 -5.87 -6.21
CA LYS A 115 20.85 -5.41 -6.34
C LYS A 115 20.91 -3.93 -6.74
N GLU A 116 20.07 -3.46 -7.66
CA GLU A 116 20.07 -2.05 -8.06
C GLU A 116 19.61 -1.12 -6.93
N ILE A 117 18.60 -1.52 -6.15
CA ILE A 117 18.17 -0.77 -4.95
C ILE A 117 19.31 -0.68 -3.93
N LEU A 118 20.00 -1.79 -3.65
CA LEU A 118 21.15 -1.82 -2.73
C LEU A 118 22.32 -0.97 -3.22
N ASN A 119 22.58 -0.94 -4.53
CA ASN A 119 23.62 -0.09 -5.12
C ASN A 119 23.30 1.40 -4.99
N ALA A 120 22.03 1.77 -4.83
CA ALA A 120 21.60 3.14 -4.58
C ALA A 120 21.71 3.55 -3.10
N GLN A 121 22.21 2.69 -2.22
CA GLN A 121 22.42 3.00 -0.81
C GLN A 121 23.51 4.07 -0.62
N GLN A 122 23.16 5.14 0.08
CA GLN A 122 24.05 6.22 0.47
C GLN A 122 24.84 5.91 1.75
N LYS A 123 25.89 6.70 2.02
CA LYS A 123 26.72 6.55 3.22
C LYS A 123 25.95 6.69 4.53
N ASN A 124 24.86 7.45 4.59
CA ASN A 124 24.01 7.60 5.77
C ASN A 124 22.94 6.50 5.90
N GLY A 125 22.81 5.60 4.92
CA GLY A 125 21.83 4.50 4.92
C GLY A 125 20.59 4.77 4.08
N ILE A 126 20.42 5.97 3.54
CA ILE A 126 19.32 6.30 2.61
C ILE A 126 19.43 5.47 1.33
N LEU A 127 18.30 4.95 0.85
CA LEU A 127 18.21 4.14 -0.36
C LEU A 127 17.64 5.01 -1.49
N GLY A 128 18.50 5.46 -2.41
CA GLY A 128 18.14 6.48 -3.40
C GLY A 128 18.13 7.87 -2.78
N ASN A 129 16.96 8.38 -2.43
CA ASN A 129 16.76 9.61 -1.67
C ASN A 129 15.83 9.39 -0.46
N ILE A 130 15.60 10.43 0.34
CA ILE A 130 14.82 10.30 1.58
C ILE A 130 13.36 9.88 1.32
N TYR A 131 12.77 10.28 0.20
CA TYR A 131 11.40 9.97 -0.16
C TYR A 131 11.26 8.55 -0.74
N SER A 132 12.24 8.06 -1.50
CA SER A 132 12.25 6.70 -2.05
C SER A 132 12.59 5.62 -1.02
N THR A 133 13.21 6.02 0.10
CA THR A 133 13.71 5.07 1.11
C THR A 133 12.58 4.24 1.70
N GLY A 134 11.38 4.79 1.89
CA GLY A 134 10.25 4.04 2.42
C GLY A 134 9.91 2.82 1.56
N LEU A 135 9.67 3.03 0.28
CA LEU A 135 9.37 1.95 -0.66
C LEU A 135 10.53 0.97 -0.79
N ALA A 136 11.77 1.46 -0.83
CA ALA A 136 12.96 0.62 -0.89
C ALA A 136 13.07 -0.32 0.32
N VAL A 137 12.78 0.17 1.53
CA VAL A 137 12.72 -0.66 2.74
C VAL A 137 11.68 -1.76 2.60
N GLN A 138 10.46 -1.45 2.13
CA GLN A 138 9.41 -2.47 1.91
C GLN A 138 9.88 -3.54 0.93
N ALA A 139 10.49 -3.13 -0.18
CA ALA A 139 11.01 -4.04 -1.20
C ALA A 139 12.10 -4.96 -0.64
N LEU A 140 13.11 -4.41 0.06
CA LEU A 140 14.19 -5.21 0.64
C LEU A 140 13.70 -6.15 1.74
N SER A 141 12.68 -5.76 2.51
CA SER A 141 12.08 -6.64 3.52
C SER A 141 11.51 -7.92 2.92
N VAL A 142 10.93 -7.86 1.71
CA VAL A 142 10.32 -9.03 1.05
C VAL A 142 11.33 -9.78 0.18
N THR A 143 12.40 -9.11 -0.30
CA THR A 143 13.43 -9.74 -1.14
C THR A 143 14.69 -10.17 -0.38
N SER A 144 14.60 -10.41 0.93
CA SER A 144 15.73 -10.84 1.77
C SER A 144 16.47 -12.10 1.29
N ALA A 145 15.79 -12.99 0.55
CA ALA A 145 16.42 -14.16 -0.06
C ALA A 145 17.42 -13.84 -1.19
N PHE A 146 17.40 -12.61 -1.72
CA PHE A 146 18.18 -12.18 -2.89
C PHE A 146 19.44 -11.38 -2.54
N TYR A 147 19.76 -11.20 -1.26
CA TYR A 147 20.96 -10.48 -0.83
C TYR A 147 21.53 -11.00 0.49
N SER A 148 22.81 -10.73 0.74
CA SER A 148 23.49 -11.09 2.00
C SER A 148 22.99 -10.23 3.16
N PRO A 149 22.80 -10.75 4.39
CA PRO A 149 22.44 -9.95 5.56
C PRO A 149 23.37 -8.75 5.83
N THR A 150 24.61 -8.78 5.33
CA THR A 150 25.58 -7.69 5.46
C THR A 150 25.49 -6.61 4.38
N ALA A 151 24.70 -6.82 3.32
CA ALA A 151 24.60 -5.89 2.19
C ALA A 151 23.81 -4.61 2.53
N TRP A 152 22.94 -4.67 3.55
CA TRP A 152 22.13 -3.53 3.98
C TRP A 152 22.08 -3.43 5.50
N ASN A 153 22.38 -2.25 6.03
CA ASN A 153 22.20 -1.94 7.44
C ASN A 153 20.83 -1.26 7.65
N CYS A 154 19.82 -2.09 7.94
CA CYS A 154 18.45 -1.64 8.18
C CYS A 154 18.37 -0.66 9.37
N GLU A 155 19.06 -0.95 10.49
CA GLU A 155 19.05 -0.09 11.68
C GLU A 155 19.55 1.33 11.38
N LYS A 156 20.62 1.43 10.59
CA LYS A 156 21.18 2.71 10.16
C LYS A 156 20.20 3.49 9.29
N THR A 157 19.53 2.79 8.36
CA THR A 157 18.50 3.37 7.50
C THR A 157 17.33 3.90 8.32
N LEU A 158 16.83 3.09 9.25
CA LEU A 158 15.73 3.46 10.13
C LEU A 158 16.09 4.65 11.02
N LYS A 159 17.30 4.67 11.59
CA LYS A 159 17.77 5.80 12.39
C LYS A 159 17.79 7.11 11.61
N GLU A 160 18.29 7.09 10.38
CA GLU A 160 18.33 8.27 9.51
C GLU A 160 16.91 8.74 9.14
N VAL A 161 16.02 7.81 8.76
CA VAL A 161 14.62 8.15 8.45
C VAL A 161 13.92 8.77 9.67
N LEU A 162 14.09 8.21 10.86
CA LEU A 162 13.48 8.73 12.09
C LEU A 162 14.01 10.14 12.44
N ASP A 163 15.30 10.41 12.24
CA ASP A 163 15.84 11.76 12.37
C ASP A 163 15.16 12.73 11.39
N GLN A 164 14.97 12.34 10.12
CA GLN A 164 14.27 13.15 9.13
C GLN A 164 12.77 13.35 9.46
N VAL A 165 12.11 12.37 10.05
CA VAL A 165 10.73 12.51 10.57
C VAL A 165 10.67 13.62 11.62
N THR A 166 11.59 13.64 12.59
CA THR A 166 11.61 14.68 13.63
C THR A 166 11.89 16.09 13.10
N ARG A 167 12.51 16.20 11.92
CA ARG A 167 12.77 17.46 11.22
C ARG A 167 11.61 17.93 10.34
N GLY A 168 10.53 17.15 10.26
CA GLY A 168 9.36 17.49 9.44
C GLY A 168 9.52 17.22 7.94
N THR A 169 10.52 16.41 7.53
CA THR A 169 10.77 16.08 6.11
C THR A 169 9.56 15.41 5.45
N PHE A 170 8.76 14.65 6.22
CA PHE A 170 7.56 13.96 5.73
C PHE A 170 6.25 14.68 6.11
N SER A 171 6.27 16.01 6.23
CA SER A 171 5.06 16.78 6.50
C SER A 171 3.98 16.66 5.42
N PRO A 172 4.30 16.54 4.11
CA PRO A 172 3.30 16.28 3.08
C PRO A 172 2.61 14.92 3.31
N PRO A 173 1.26 14.84 3.28
CA PRO A 173 0.54 13.61 3.58
C PRO A 173 0.90 12.42 2.67
N ALA A 174 1.19 12.69 1.39
CA ALA A 174 1.61 11.66 0.45
C ALA A 174 2.94 11.00 0.89
N ASP A 175 3.92 11.81 1.27
CA ASP A 175 5.23 11.33 1.71
C ASP A 175 5.13 10.57 3.03
N ALA A 176 4.34 11.09 3.98
CA ALA A 176 4.03 10.41 5.23
C ALA A 176 3.39 9.04 5.00
N SER A 177 2.43 8.95 4.06
CA SER A 177 1.72 7.71 3.77
C SER A 177 2.61 6.63 3.14
N GLN A 178 3.65 7.02 2.40
CA GLN A 178 4.57 6.08 1.75
C GLN A 178 5.64 5.54 2.71
N ILE A 179 6.12 6.35 3.65
CA ILE A 179 7.15 5.93 4.62
C ILE A 179 6.58 5.13 5.79
N LEU A 180 5.34 5.42 6.20
CA LEU A 180 4.75 4.87 7.42
C LEU A 180 4.73 3.33 7.47
N PRO A 181 4.33 2.58 6.41
CA PRO A 181 4.35 1.12 6.46
C PRO A 181 5.72 0.57 6.86
N SER A 182 6.78 1.09 6.26
CA SER A 182 8.17 0.68 6.51
C SER A 182 8.59 0.90 7.96
N LEU A 183 8.14 2.00 8.58
CA LEU A 183 8.44 2.32 9.98
C LEU A 183 7.77 1.37 10.97
N VAL A 184 6.68 0.71 10.58
CA VAL A 184 5.95 -0.25 11.41
C VAL A 184 6.17 -1.69 10.97
N GLY A 185 7.19 -1.95 10.15
CA GLY A 185 7.53 -3.29 9.68
C GLY A 185 6.46 -3.89 8.76
N LYS A 186 5.80 -3.04 7.97
CA LYS A 186 4.75 -3.40 7.02
C LYS A 186 5.11 -3.02 5.59
N THR A 187 4.47 -3.71 4.66
CA THR A 187 4.62 -3.52 3.22
C THR A 187 3.24 -3.46 2.57
N TYR A 188 3.18 -3.07 1.30
CA TYR A 188 1.93 -3.16 0.54
C TYR A 188 1.42 -4.59 0.33
N LEU A 189 2.24 -5.62 0.56
CA LEU A 189 1.80 -7.01 0.50
C LEU A 189 0.94 -7.43 1.70
N ASP A 190 1.11 -6.76 2.84
CA ASP A 190 0.33 -7.04 4.05
C ASP A 190 -1.17 -6.76 3.87
N VAL A 191 -1.56 -6.02 2.82
CA VAL A 191 -2.97 -5.74 2.50
C VAL A 191 -3.76 -7.03 2.26
N ARG A 192 -3.14 -8.08 1.69
CA ARG A 192 -3.79 -9.39 1.42
C ARG A 192 -4.32 -10.08 2.67
N GLY A 193 -3.63 -9.89 3.80
CA GLY A 193 -3.95 -10.52 5.07
C GLY A 193 -4.60 -9.56 6.07
N LEU A 194 -4.97 -8.35 5.63
CA LEU A 194 -5.46 -7.33 6.54
C LEU A 194 -6.85 -7.72 7.07
N THR A 195 -6.88 -8.18 8.31
CA THR A 195 -8.13 -8.33 9.05
C THR A 195 -8.43 -7.00 9.69
N CYS A 196 -9.38 -6.25 9.13
CA CYS A 196 -9.90 -5.03 9.74
C CYS A 196 -10.68 -5.41 11.01
N SER A 197 -9.99 -5.48 12.15
CA SER A 197 -10.65 -5.63 13.44
C SER A 197 -11.22 -4.28 13.88
N SER A 198 -12.52 -4.07 13.65
CA SER A 198 -13.23 -3.03 14.37
C SER A 198 -13.45 -3.53 15.80
N GLU A 199 -12.45 -3.36 16.66
CA GLU A 199 -12.71 -3.51 18.10
C GLU A 199 -13.75 -2.47 18.48
N ASN A 200 -14.93 -2.91 18.91
CA ASN A 200 -15.96 -2.01 19.38
C ASN A 200 -15.79 -1.80 20.88
N VAL A 201 -15.83 -0.55 21.31
CA VAL A 201 -15.98 -0.20 22.73
C VAL A 201 -17.45 -0.02 23.04
N THR A 202 -17.85 -0.50 24.21
CA THR A 202 -19.22 -0.31 24.72
C THR A 202 -19.24 0.94 25.58
N VAL A 203 -20.09 1.91 25.22
CA VAL A 203 -20.19 3.20 25.90
C VAL A 203 -21.55 3.33 26.55
N HIS A 204 -21.56 3.62 27.85
CA HIS A 204 -22.76 4.00 28.59
C HIS A 204 -22.97 5.50 28.46
N TYR A 205 -23.82 5.90 27.53
CA TYR A 205 -24.13 7.29 27.26
C TYR A 205 -25.38 7.74 28.04
N LYS A 206 -25.36 8.98 28.53
CA LYS A 206 -26.44 9.54 29.33
C LYS A 206 -26.64 11.01 29.04
N VAL A 207 -27.89 11.38 28.73
CA VAL A 207 -28.33 12.76 28.52
C VAL A 207 -29.27 13.18 29.65
N ARG A 208 -29.14 14.42 30.11
CA ARG A 208 -29.98 14.95 31.18
C ARG A 208 -30.29 16.43 30.96
N ASN A 209 -31.56 16.80 31.08
CA ASN A 209 -31.98 18.19 31.15
C ASN A 209 -32.50 18.54 32.55
N ARG A 210 -31.86 19.55 33.15
CA ARG A 210 -32.22 20.14 34.45
C ARG A 210 -32.48 21.64 34.38
N LEU A 211 -32.37 22.24 33.19
CA LEU A 211 -32.28 23.69 33.04
C LEU A 211 -33.57 24.30 32.54
N ILE A 212 -34.05 23.89 31.35
CA ILE A 212 -35.15 24.56 30.64
C ILE A 212 -36.14 23.51 30.13
N GLY A 213 -37.44 23.73 30.35
CA GLY A 213 -38.50 22.82 29.91
C GLY A 213 -38.63 21.57 30.79
N PRO A 214 -39.22 20.48 30.27
CA PRO A 214 -39.46 19.28 31.07
C PRO A 214 -38.15 18.59 31.47
N HIS A 215 -38.06 18.22 32.75
CA HIS A 215 -36.95 17.44 33.27
C HIS A 215 -36.91 16.05 32.64
N PHE A 216 -35.75 15.68 32.10
CA PHE A 216 -35.53 14.32 31.60
C PHE A 216 -34.13 13.82 31.92
N LYS A 217 -34.01 12.49 31.94
CA LYS A 217 -32.76 11.77 32.15
C LYS A 217 -32.89 10.44 31.40
N PHE A 218 -32.13 10.28 30.33
CA PHE A 218 -32.11 9.06 29.53
C PHE A 218 -30.69 8.50 29.51
N SER A 219 -30.59 7.16 29.51
CA SER A 219 -29.34 6.44 29.39
C SER A 219 -29.48 5.37 28.32
N ILE A 220 -28.41 5.10 27.58
CA ILE A 220 -28.32 4.05 26.58
C ILE A 220 -26.91 3.46 26.55
N THR A 221 -26.82 2.20 26.16
CA THR A 221 -25.54 1.54 25.92
C THR A 221 -25.39 1.35 24.41
N VAL A 222 -24.34 1.91 23.83
CA VAL A 222 -24.04 1.82 22.39
C VAL A 222 -22.66 1.22 22.17
N LYS A 223 -22.49 0.55 21.02
CA LYS A 223 -21.18 0.05 20.56
C LYS A 223 -20.68 0.97 19.47
N VAL A 224 -19.45 1.45 19.60
CA VAL A 224 -18.78 2.27 18.59
C VAL A 224 -17.36 1.74 18.35
N PRO A 225 -16.76 1.93 17.15
CA PRO A 225 -15.37 1.56 16.91
C PRO A 225 -14.43 2.20 17.93
N LYS A 226 -13.42 1.47 18.39
CA LYS A 226 -12.35 1.98 19.25
C LYS A 226 -11.66 3.15 18.56
N GLY A 227 -11.44 4.23 19.31
CA GLY A 227 -10.92 5.50 18.77
C GLY A 227 -12.01 6.46 18.25
N SER A 228 -13.28 6.07 18.27
CA SER A 228 -14.40 6.96 17.95
C SER A 228 -14.48 8.16 18.90
N VAL A 229 -14.90 9.31 18.37
CA VAL A 229 -15.14 10.54 19.12
C VAL A 229 -16.57 10.58 19.69
N LEU A 230 -16.86 11.57 20.55
CA LEU A 230 -18.19 11.73 21.15
C LEU A 230 -19.31 11.82 20.10
N LEU A 231 -19.08 12.48 18.96
CA LEU A 231 -20.07 12.60 17.89
C LEU A 231 -20.58 11.23 17.42
N ALA A 232 -19.69 10.26 17.21
CA ALA A 232 -20.07 8.91 16.80
C ALA A 232 -20.91 8.19 17.86
N VAL A 233 -20.71 8.49 19.15
CA VAL A 233 -21.56 7.98 20.24
C VAL A 233 -22.95 8.62 20.19
N LEU A 234 -23.05 9.91 19.88
CA LEU A 234 -24.32 10.61 19.71
C LEU A 234 -25.10 10.07 18.51
N GLU A 235 -24.43 9.87 17.37
CA GLU A 235 -25.01 9.29 16.16
C GLU A 235 -25.49 7.86 16.40
N ALA A 236 -24.69 7.02 17.06
CA ALA A 236 -25.09 5.65 17.42
C ALA A 236 -26.29 5.63 18.39
N ALA A 237 -26.33 6.55 19.36
CA ALA A 237 -27.44 6.68 20.29
C ALA A 237 -28.73 7.15 19.58
N GLN A 238 -28.60 8.10 18.64
CA GLN A 238 -29.70 8.59 17.83
C GLN A 238 -30.24 7.53 16.88
N GLN A 239 -29.37 6.74 16.25
CA GLN A 239 -29.78 5.62 15.41
C GLN A 239 -30.51 4.54 16.24
N ALA A 240 -30.03 4.26 17.45
CA ALA A 240 -30.63 3.25 18.33
C ALA A 240 -31.96 3.71 18.95
N ASN A 241 -32.11 5.00 19.28
CA ASN A 241 -33.35 5.55 19.81
C ASN A 241 -33.51 7.05 19.52
N PRO A 242 -34.02 7.42 18.32
CA PRO A 242 -34.09 8.81 17.88
C PRO A 242 -35.07 9.65 18.70
N SER A 243 -36.08 9.03 19.32
CA SER A 243 -37.08 9.74 20.13
C SER A 243 -36.52 10.31 21.44
N LYS A 244 -35.47 9.69 22.00
CA LYS A 244 -34.85 10.08 23.28
C LYS A 244 -33.46 10.68 23.11
N PHE A 245 -32.79 10.32 22.03
CA PHE A 245 -31.45 10.79 21.69
C PHE A 245 -31.54 11.39 20.29
N SER A 246 -31.67 12.70 20.23
CA SER A 246 -31.73 13.48 19.00
C SER A 246 -30.90 14.73 19.22
N PHE A 247 -30.09 15.11 18.25
CA PHE A 247 -29.29 16.32 18.29
C PHE A 247 -29.18 16.95 16.91
N GLN A 248 -28.71 18.19 16.89
CA GLN A 248 -28.32 18.93 15.68
C GLN A 248 -26.93 19.49 15.92
N THR A 249 -26.14 19.60 14.85
CA THR A 249 -24.83 20.24 14.86
C THR A 249 -24.91 21.59 14.15
N GLU A 250 -24.14 22.56 14.60
CA GLU A 250 -23.91 23.84 13.91
C GLU A 250 -22.60 23.81 13.13
#